data_AF-A0A1W9VTF7-F1
#
_entry.id   AF-A0A1W9VTF7-F1
#
_cell.length_a   1.000
_cell.length_b   1.000
_cell.length_c   1.000
_cell.angle_alpha   90.00
_cell.angle_beta   90.00
_cell.angle_gamma   90.00
#
_symmetry.space_group_name_H-M   'P 1'
#
loop_
_entity.id
_entity.type
_entity.pdbx_description
1 polymer ?
#
loop_
_entity_poly.entity_id
_entity_poly.type
_entity_poly.pdbx_seq_one_letter_code
_entity_poly.pdbx_strand_id
1 'polypeptide(L)'
;MFEGISGAIQVAVIDMILVFVVLGGLALVMVFLKNIIGIKETKKITKETMIVPPTMSTVNKKGEEEVDGKLVAVITAAVASYLEKPKSKFKILSIKKYQTSSIAPWAAMGRQELMLGKK
;
A
#
# COMPACT_ATOMS: atom_id res chain seq x y z
N MET A 1 -2.15 -49.72 -8.24
CA MET A 1 -3.11 -49.60 -9.36
C MET A 1 -4.41 -49.15 -8.72
N PHE A 2 -4.83 -47.91 -8.98
CA PHE A 2 -6.08 -47.37 -8.46
C PHE A 2 -7.20 -47.86 -9.40
N GLU A 3 -7.77 -49.03 -9.12
CA GLU A 3 -8.72 -49.68 -10.02
C GLU A 3 -10.15 -49.18 -9.76
N GLY A 4 -10.74 -48.61 -10.81
CA GLY A 4 -12.13 -48.19 -10.85
C GLY A 4 -12.48 -46.98 -10.00
N ILE A 5 -13.76 -46.88 -9.65
CA ILE A 5 -14.38 -45.73 -8.96
C ILE A 5 -13.74 -45.46 -7.59
N SER A 6 -13.29 -46.50 -6.89
CA SER A 6 -12.60 -46.38 -5.60
C SER A 6 -11.28 -45.60 -5.73
N GLY A 7 -10.55 -45.82 -6.81
CA GLY A 7 -9.34 -45.08 -7.14
C GLY A 7 -9.59 -43.59 -7.36
N ALA A 8 -10.64 -43.26 -8.11
CA ALA A 8 -11.01 -41.87 -8.38
C ALA A 8 -11.44 -41.13 -7.10
N ILE A 9 -12.23 -41.78 -6.22
CA ILE A 9 -12.59 -41.22 -4.91
C ILE A 9 -11.33 -40.98 -4.06
N GLN A 10 -10.38 -41.93 -4.05
CA GLN A 10 -9.17 -41.80 -3.26
C GLN A 10 -8.30 -40.62 -3.70
N VAL A 11 -8.15 -40.43 -5.02
CA VAL A 11 -7.43 -39.28 -5.57
C VAL A 11 -8.14 -37.97 -5.23
N ALA A 12 -9.48 -37.92 -5.34
CA ALA A 12 -10.25 -36.72 -4.98
C ALA A 12 -10.10 -36.33 -3.50
N VAL A 13 -10.10 -37.31 -2.60
CA VAL A 13 -9.90 -37.07 -1.16
C VAL A 13 -8.47 -36.58 -0.88
N ILE A 14 -7.47 -37.17 -1.53
CA ILE A 14 -6.06 -36.75 -1.39
C ILE A 14 -5.89 -35.33 -1.91
N ASP A 15 -6.46 -35.00 -3.07
CA ASP A 15 -6.40 -33.66 -3.65
C ASP A 15 -7.09 -32.63 -2.76
N MET A 16 -8.27 -32.96 -2.21
CA MET A 16 -8.98 -32.10 -1.27
C MET A 16 -8.14 -31.80 -0.02
N ILE A 17 -7.48 -32.81 0.56
CA ILE A 17 -6.60 -32.63 1.72
C ILE A 17 -5.35 -31.83 1.32
N LEU A 18 -4.76 -32.11 0.15
CA LEU A 18 -3.56 -31.43 -0.34
C LEU A 18 -3.80 -29.93 -0.46
N VAL A 19 -4.95 -29.50 -0.98
CA VAL A 19 -5.33 -28.08 -1.07
C VAL A 19 -5.31 -27.43 0.31
N PHE A 20 -5.91 -28.07 1.33
CA PHE A 20 -5.86 -27.55 2.70
C PHE A 20 -4.45 -27.50 3.28
N VAL A 21 -3.61 -28.50 2.99
CA VAL A 21 -2.19 -28.51 3.42
C VAL A 21 -1.41 -27.37 2.75
N VAL A 22 -1.64 -27.10 1.47
CA VAL A 22 -0.98 -26.01 0.75
C VAL A 22 -1.42 -24.65 1.28
N LEU A 23 -2.73 -24.42 1.44
CA LEU A 23 -3.24 -23.16 2.03
C LEU A 23 -2.78 -22.99 3.48
N GLY A 24 -2.86 -24.05 4.29
CA GLY A 24 -2.41 -24.05 5.67
C GLY A 24 -0.91 -23.81 5.79
N GLY A 25 -0.10 -24.40 4.91
CA GLY A 25 1.34 -24.19 4.82
C GLY A 25 1.68 -22.74 4.46
N LEU A 26 1.00 -22.16 3.46
CA LEU A 26 1.17 -20.75 3.11
C LEU A 26 0.79 -19.81 4.27
N ALA A 27 -0.33 -20.08 4.95
CA ALA A 27 -0.75 -19.34 6.13
C ALA A 27 0.27 -19.47 7.27
N LEU A 28 0.82 -20.67 7.49
CA LEU A 28 1.86 -20.93 8.48
C LEU A 28 3.12 -20.12 8.17
N VAL A 29 3.57 -20.09 6.92
CA VAL A 29 4.71 -19.27 6.48
C VAL A 29 4.48 -17.79 6.76
N MET A 30 3.28 -17.26 6.49
CA MET A 30 2.94 -15.86 6.81
C MET A 30 3.03 -15.57 8.33
N VAL A 31 2.54 -16.49 9.17
CA VAL A 31 2.61 -16.34 10.63
C VAL A 31 4.05 -16.43 11.13
N PHE A 32 4.84 -17.36 10.60
CA PHE A 32 6.26 -17.47 10.90
C PHE A 32 7.03 -16.21 10.49
N LEU A 33 6.77 -15.67 9.30
CA LEU A 33 7.35 -14.39 8.87
C LEU A 33 6.93 -13.26 9.81
N LYS A 34 5.65 -13.14 10.16
CA LYS A 34 5.17 -12.14 11.12
C LYS A 34 5.88 -12.25 12.48
N ASN A 35 6.15 -13.46 12.94
CA ASN A 35 6.83 -13.71 14.21
C ASN A 35 8.34 -13.38 14.14
N ILE A 36 9.01 -13.70 13.02
CA ILE A 36 10.44 -13.42 12.80
C ILE A 36 10.68 -11.93 12.55
N ILE A 37 9.79 -11.26 11.81
CA ILE A 37 9.96 -9.84 11.43
C ILE A 37 9.73 -8.90 12.62
N GLY A 38 9.32 -9.41 13.80
CA GLY A 38 9.26 -8.61 15.03
C GLY A 38 8.37 -7.37 14.89
N ILE A 39 7.34 -7.43 14.04
CA ILE A 39 6.37 -6.34 13.89
C ILE A 39 5.54 -6.32 15.17
N LYS A 40 5.97 -5.48 16.11
CA LYS A 40 5.11 -5.00 17.19
C LYS A 40 4.01 -4.15 16.56
N GLU A 41 2.97 -4.80 16.07
CA GLU A 41 1.71 -4.11 15.86
C GLU A 41 1.15 -3.75 17.24
N THR A 42 1.42 -2.53 17.66
CA THR A 42 0.60 -1.85 18.66
C THR A 42 -0.81 -1.73 18.12
N LYS A 43 -1.62 -2.75 18.44
CA LYS A 43 -3.06 -2.74 18.29
C LYS A 43 -3.63 -1.66 19.21
N LYS A 44 -3.70 -0.41 18.73
CA LYS A 44 -4.57 0.61 19.33
C LYS A 44 -6.00 0.29 18.93
N ILE A 45 -6.67 -0.49 19.77
CA ILE A 45 -8.13 -0.45 19.87
C ILE A 45 -8.46 0.90 20.50
N THR A 46 -8.69 1.92 19.68
CA THR A 46 -9.24 3.19 20.12
C THR A 46 -10.72 2.94 20.43
N LYS A 47 -11.05 2.92 21.72
CA LYS A 47 -12.41 2.93 22.23
C LYS A 47 -13.09 4.23 21.76
N GLU A 48 -14.29 4.09 21.20
CA GLU A 48 -15.20 5.21 20.98
C GLU A 48 -15.38 5.97 22.30
N THR A 49 -15.19 7.29 22.26
CA THR A 49 -15.69 8.19 23.28
C THR A 49 -16.29 9.38 22.57
N MET A 50 -17.61 9.35 22.56
CA MET A 50 -18.54 10.41 22.22
C MET A 50 -18.28 11.61 23.18
N ILE A 51 -17.98 12.81 22.67
CA ILE A 51 -18.28 14.13 23.28
C ILE A 51 -18.33 15.20 22.15
N VAL A 52 -19.56 15.66 21.86
CA VAL A 52 -20.08 17.03 21.62
C VAL A 52 -19.20 18.12 20.92
N PRO A 53 -19.68 18.83 19.87
CA PRO A 53 -19.08 20.05 19.29
C PRO A 53 -19.53 21.31 20.08
N PRO A 54 -18.82 22.47 20.10
CA PRO A 54 -18.39 23.23 18.92
C PRO A 54 -17.08 24.07 19.09
N THR A 55 -16.66 24.75 18.02
CA THR A 55 -16.23 26.17 17.97
C THR A 55 -15.09 26.40 16.99
N MET A 56 -15.38 27.16 15.92
CA MET A 56 -14.43 27.74 14.98
C MET A 56 -13.35 28.55 15.69
N SER A 57 -12.10 28.40 15.28
CA SER A 57 -11.11 29.49 15.28
C SER A 57 -10.06 29.20 14.21
N THR A 58 -10.13 30.00 13.15
CA THR A 58 -9.18 30.06 12.05
C THR A 58 -7.81 30.48 12.58
N VAL A 59 -6.88 29.53 12.70
CA VAL A 59 -5.45 29.83 12.76
C VAL A 59 -4.83 29.23 11.52
N ASN A 60 -4.39 30.13 10.63
CA ASN A 60 -3.65 29.83 9.42
C ASN A 60 -2.25 29.33 9.81
N LYS A 61 -2.16 28.09 10.30
CA LYS A 61 -0.90 27.35 10.37
C LYS A 61 -0.66 26.79 8.98
N LYS A 62 0.33 27.36 8.29
CA LYS A 62 1.02 26.76 7.15
C LYS A 62 1.30 25.30 7.52
N GLY A 63 0.47 24.40 7.01
CA GLY A 63 0.55 22.99 7.29
C GLY A 63 1.84 22.48 6.66
N GLU A 64 2.91 22.45 7.44
CA GLU A 64 3.85 21.34 7.33
C GLU A 64 3.03 20.08 7.59
N GLU A 65 2.44 19.53 6.54
CA GLU A 65 2.09 18.12 6.54
C GLU A 65 3.36 17.43 7.01
N GLU A 66 3.30 16.77 8.17
CA GLU A 66 4.36 15.91 8.65
C GLU A 66 4.59 14.84 7.58
N VAL A 67 5.52 15.12 6.67
CA VAL A 67 5.86 14.18 5.62
C VAL A 67 6.55 13.02 6.33
N ASP A 68 5.84 11.91 6.41
CA ASP A 68 6.32 10.66 7.00
C ASP A 68 7.75 10.38 6.53
N GLY A 69 8.69 10.24 7.48
CA GLY A 69 10.11 10.00 7.18
C GLY A 69 10.31 8.77 6.31
N LYS A 70 9.38 7.80 6.39
CA LYS A 70 9.36 6.63 5.50
C LYS A 70 9.08 7.00 4.04
N LEU A 71 8.18 7.95 3.79
CA LEU A 71 7.90 8.44 2.44
C LEU A 71 9.13 9.16 1.86
N VAL A 72 9.78 10.01 2.66
CA VAL A 72 11.02 10.69 2.26
C VAL A 72 12.11 9.68 1.92
N ALA A 73 12.28 8.62 2.73
CA ALA A 73 13.28 7.59 2.50
C ALA A 73 13.03 6.80 1.20
N VAL A 74 11.78 6.43 0.91
CA VAL A 74 11.41 5.72 -0.32
C VAL A 74 11.63 6.61 -1.55
N ILE A 75 11.19 7.86 -1.52
CA ILE A 75 11.41 8.81 -2.62
C ILE A 75 12.91 9.05 -2.82
N THR A 76 13.68 9.20 -1.74
CA THR A 76 15.14 9.37 -1.81
C THR A 76 15.81 8.16 -2.45
N ALA A 77 15.40 6.95 -2.09
CA ALA A 77 15.93 5.72 -2.68
C ALA A 77 15.60 5.65 -4.18
N ALA A 78 14.37 5.94 -4.57
CA ALA A 78 13.95 5.93 -5.97
C ALA A 78 14.73 6.96 -6.81
N VAL A 79 14.89 8.17 -6.30
CA VAL A 79 15.67 9.23 -6.99
C VAL A 79 17.15 8.89 -7.05
N ALA A 80 17.72 8.29 -5.99
CA ALA A 80 19.12 7.83 -6.01
C ALA A 80 19.34 6.77 -7.09
N SER A 81 18.43 5.81 -7.21
CA SER A 81 18.49 4.76 -8.23
C SER A 81 18.32 5.33 -9.64
N TYR A 82 17.39 6.27 -9.84
CA TYR A 82 17.14 6.87 -11.15
C TYR A 82 18.29 7.75 -11.65
N LEU A 83 18.93 8.51 -10.74
CA LEU A 83 20.01 9.41 -11.10
C LEU A 83 21.39 8.75 -11.08
N GLU A 84 21.48 7.47 -10.66
CA GLU A 84 22.74 6.74 -10.42
C GLU A 84 23.75 7.53 -9.57
N LYS A 85 23.24 8.44 -8.72
CA LYS A 85 24.03 9.35 -7.90
C LYS A 85 23.88 8.99 -6.43
N PRO A 86 24.97 9.04 -5.65
CA PRO A 86 24.90 8.77 -4.23
C PRO A 86 24.03 9.81 -3.52
N LYS A 87 23.39 9.39 -2.42
CA LYS A 87 22.49 10.22 -1.58
C LYS A 87 23.12 11.50 -1.05
N SER A 88 24.46 11.62 -1.08
CA SER A 88 25.21 12.81 -0.68
C SER A 88 25.15 13.95 -1.70
N LYS A 89 24.78 13.68 -2.96
CA LYS A 89 24.80 14.66 -4.06
C LYS A 89 23.46 15.39 -4.27
N PHE A 90 22.39 15.02 -3.57
CA PHE A 90 21.09 15.66 -3.73
C PHE A 90 20.32 15.66 -2.41
N LYS A 91 19.45 16.66 -2.24
CA LYS A 91 18.59 16.81 -1.06
C LYS A 91 17.16 17.07 -1.50
N ILE A 92 16.21 16.37 -0.90
CA ILE A 92 14.79 16.63 -1.10
C ILE A 92 14.40 17.82 -0.22
N LEU A 93 14.00 18.93 -0.85
CA LEU A 93 13.65 20.17 -0.14
C LEU A 93 12.19 20.19 0.31
N SER A 94 11.27 19.77 -0.56
CA SER A 94 9.85 19.78 -0.28
C SER A 94 9.16 18.71 -1.10
N ILE A 95 8.26 17.97 -0.45
CA ILE A 95 7.34 17.05 -1.11
C ILE A 95 5.95 17.66 -0.94
N LYS A 96 5.39 18.15 -2.04
CA LYS A 96 4.00 18.61 -2.07
C LYS A 96 3.16 17.56 -2.76
N LYS A 97 2.21 16.98 -2.02
CA LYS A 97 1.18 16.15 -2.63
C LYS A 97 0.27 17.06 -3.46
N TYR A 98 0.07 16.69 -4.71
CA TYR A 98 -0.94 17.34 -5.52
C TYR A 98 -2.30 16.90 -4.99
N GLN A 99 -3.03 17.79 -4.32
CA GLN A 99 -4.43 17.52 -4.04
C GLN A 99 -5.17 17.57 -5.37
N THR A 100 -5.74 16.45 -5.77
CA THR A 100 -6.54 16.35 -6.99
C THR A 100 -7.79 17.20 -6.84
N SER A 101 -7.73 18.44 -7.31
CA SER A 101 -8.90 19.29 -7.50
C SER A 101 -9.81 18.64 -8.54
N SER A 102 -10.76 17.82 -8.09
CA SER A 102 -11.90 17.15 -8.79
C SER A 102 -11.69 16.48 -10.16
N ILE A 103 -10.59 16.73 -10.85
CA ILE A 103 -10.27 16.34 -12.22
C ILE A 103 -8.85 15.76 -12.17
N ALA A 104 -8.72 14.51 -12.58
CA ALA A 104 -7.42 13.86 -12.64
C ALA A 104 -6.51 14.59 -13.63
N PRO A 105 -5.20 14.79 -13.34
CA PRO A 105 -4.29 15.52 -14.22
C PRO A 105 -4.23 14.94 -15.65
N TRP A 106 -4.31 13.62 -15.80
CA TRP A 106 -4.36 12.96 -17.12
C TRP A 106 -5.67 13.24 -17.88
N ALA A 107 -6.79 13.39 -17.17
CA ALA A 107 -8.07 13.77 -17.76
C ALA A 107 -8.07 15.23 -18.22
N ALA A 108 -7.33 16.11 -17.53
CA ALA A 108 -7.10 17.48 -17.98
C ALA A 108 -6.22 17.52 -19.24
N MET A 109 -5.12 16.76 -19.26
CA MET A 109 -4.22 16.69 -20.42
C MET A 109 -4.91 16.12 -21.66
N GLY A 110 -5.70 15.05 -21.54
CA GLY A 110 -6.44 14.49 -22.68
C GLY A 110 -7.47 15.47 -23.26
N ARG A 111 -8.12 16.28 -22.41
CA ARG A 111 -9.01 17.37 -22.88
C ARG A 111 -8.24 18.46 -23.61
N GLN A 112 -7.04 18.81 -23.15
CA GLN A 112 -6.18 19.78 -23.83
C GLN A 112 -5.73 19.27 -25.21
N GLU A 113 -5.36 17.99 -25.33
CA GLU A 113 -4.99 17.38 -26.61
C GLU A 113 -6.15 17.45 -27.63
N LEU A 114 -7.37 17.12 -27.21
CA LEU A 114 -8.56 17.21 -28.06
C LEU A 114 -8.89 18.63 -28.51
N MET A 115 -8.58 19.64 -27.68
CA MET A 115 -8.79 21.06 -28.02
C MET A 115 -7.71 21.60 -28.96
N LEU A 116 -6.47 21.13 -28.83
CA LEU A 116 -5.33 21.52 -29.68
C LEU A 116 -5.33 20.78 -31.04
N GLY A 117 -5.88 19.58 -31.10
CA GLY A 117 -5.95 18.74 -32.31
C GLY A 117 -7.04 19.14 -33.31
N LYS A 118 -7.84 20.16 -33.02
CA LYS A 118 -8.84 20.70 -33.95
C LYS A 118 -8.23 21.82 -34.79
N LYS A 119 -7.44 21.44 -35.80
CA LYS A 119 -7.11 22.30 -36.94
C LYS A 119 -7.78 21.76 -38.20
#